data_AF-A0A350QKN8-F1
#
_entry.id   AF-A0A350QKN8-F1
#
_cell.length_a   1.000
_cell.length_b   1.000
_cell.length_c   1.000
_cell.angle_alpha   90.00
_cell.angle_beta   90.00
_cell.angle_gamma   90.00
#
_symmetry.space_group_name_H-M   'P 1'
#
loop_
_entity.id
_entity.type
_entity.pdbx_description
1 polymer ?
#
loop_
_entity_poly.entity_id
_entity_poly.type
_entity_poly.pdbx_seq_one_letter_code
_entity_poly.pdbx_strand_id
1 'polypeptide(L)'
;MARLLIRLTLLLGVCSSAMATASEVTLTVTLPRLNVAEYHAPYVAVWIEDEKRQATQVALWYDVAMADGEGQQWLKDLRQWWRRGGRALSMPVDGLTGATRGPGQHTVSTRLTAALSSLPPGRYQLVVEAAREVGG
;
A
#
# COMPACT_ATOMS: atom_id res chain seq x y z
N MET A 1 4.67 14.61 14.18
CA MET A 1 3.83 13.63 13.46
C MET A 1 4.06 13.82 11.97
N ALA A 2 4.64 12.83 11.31
CA ALA A 2 4.97 12.84 9.89
C ALA A 2 4.25 11.71 9.16
N ARG A 3 2.98 11.95 8.82
CA ARG A 3 2.15 11.06 8.00
C ARG A 3 2.07 11.58 6.58
N LEU A 4 2.29 10.70 5.61
CA LEU A 4 2.29 11.02 4.19
C LEU A 4 1.17 10.25 3.48
N LEU A 5 0.36 10.95 2.69
CA LEU A 5 -0.69 10.35 1.87
C LEU A 5 -0.56 10.86 0.44
N ILE A 6 -0.32 9.95 -0.49
CA ILE A 6 -0.19 10.25 -1.93
C ILE A 6 -1.31 9.52 -2.68
N ARG A 7 -1.90 10.18 -3.67
CA ARG A 7 -2.96 9.65 -4.51
C ARG A 7 -2.64 9.89 -5.98
N LEU A 8 -2.83 8.86 -6.80
CA LEU A 8 -2.69 8.91 -8.25
C LEU A 8 -3.99 8.43 -8.89
N THR A 9 -4.57 9.25 -9.77
CA THR A 9 -5.77 8.88 -10.52
C THR A 9 -5.43 8.00 -11.70
N LEU A 10 -6.16 6.89 -11.85
CA LEU A 10 -6.02 5.90 -12.92
C LEU A 10 -7.34 5.79 -13.69
N LEU A 11 -7.27 5.73 -15.02
CA LEU A 11 -8.39 5.34 -15.87
C LEU A 11 -8.10 3.96 -16.48
N LEU A 12 -8.92 2.97 -16.15
CA LEU A 12 -8.90 1.66 -16.79
C LEU A 12 -9.94 1.63 -17.91
N GLY A 13 -9.48 1.48 -19.15
CA GLY A 13 -10.31 1.35 -20.35
C GLY A 13 -10.39 -0.08 -20.86
N VAL A 14 -11.44 -0.38 -21.64
CA VAL A 14 -11.55 -1.64 -22.39
C VAL A 14 -10.66 -1.55 -23.62
N CYS A 15 -9.58 -2.33 -23.66
CA CYS A 15 -8.87 -2.61 -24.91
C CYS A 15 -9.58 -3.76 -25.62
N SER A 16 -10.29 -3.45 -26.71
CA SER A 16 -10.88 -4.45 -27.59
C SER A 16 -9.80 -5.39 -28.13
N SER A 17 -10.11 -6.69 -28.10
CA SER A 17 -9.28 -7.83 -28.42
C SER A 17 -8.35 -7.68 -29.64
N ALA A 18 -7.09 -7.36 -29.37
CA ALA A 18 -5.94 -7.69 -30.20
C ALA A 18 -4.77 -7.92 -29.25
N MET A 19 -4.45 -9.19 -28.99
CA MET A 19 -3.30 -9.67 -28.20
C MET A 19 -2.84 -8.69 -27.10
N ALA A 20 -3.60 -8.64 -26.00
CA ALA A 20 -3.16 -7.92 -24.81
C ALA A 20 -1.93 -8.65 -24.25
N THR A 21 -0.73 -8.15 -24.56
CA THR A 21 0.44 -8.44 -23.74
C THR A 21 0.11 -7.92 -22.35
N ALA A 22 0.21 -8.77 -21.32
CA ALA A 22 0.01 -8.36 -19.95
C ALA A 22 1.12 -7.35 -19.61
N SER A 23 0.82 -6.05 -19.74
CA SER A 23 1.77 -5.00 -19.38
C SER A 23 1.93 -5.04 -17.87
N GLU A 24 3.13 -5.36 -17.40
CA GLU A 24 3.46 -5.26 -15.98
C GLU A 24 3.36 -3.80 -15.55
N VAL A 25 2.59 -3.53 -14.50
CA VAL A 25 2.48 -2.20 -13.88
C VAL A 25 3.37 -2.19 -12.65
N THR A 26 4.33 -1.27 -12.62
CA THR A 26 5.27 -1.11 -11.49
C THR A 26 5.01 0.20 -10.75
N LEU A 27 4.82 0.12 -9.44
CA LEU A 27 4.86 1.25 -8.52
C LEU A 27 6.20 1.29 -7.80
N THR A 28 6.89 2.43 -7.84
CA THR A 28 8.09 2.67 -7.04
C THR A 28 7.77 3.60 -5.88
N VAL A 29 7.89 3.09 -4.65
CA VAL A 29 7.75 3.86 -3.42
C VAL A 29 9.12 4.32 -2.96
N THR A 30 9.33 5.65 -2.91
CA THR A 30 10.58 6.23 -2.41
C THR A 30 10.42 6.67 -0.97
N LEU A 31 11.22 6.07 -0.07
CA LEU A 31 11.27 6.43 1.34
C LEU A 31 12.47 7.36 1.58
N PRO A 32 12.25 8.61 2.01
CA PRO A 32 13.32 9.57 2.19
C PRO A 32 14.19 9.21 3.41
N ARG A 33 15.50 9.42 3.29
CA ARG A 33 16.39 9.45 4.45
C ARG A 33 16.11 10.74 5.22
N LEU A 34 15.82 10.62 6.51
CA LEU A 34 15.63 11.75 7.41
C LEU A 34 16.89 11.93 8.27
N ASN A 35 17.26 13.17 8.56
CA ASN A 35 18.35 13.49 9.47
C ASN A 35 17.80 13.59 10.91
N VAL A 36 17.69 12.45 11.58
CA VAL A 36 17.13 12.30 12.94
C VAL A 36 18.00 11.34 13.75
N ALA A 37 17.99 11.49 15.08
CA ALA A 37 18.79 10.66 15.99
C ALA A 37 18.39 9.18 15.93
N GLU A 38 17.09 8.89 15.80
CA GLU A 38 16.56 7.54 15.67
C GLU A 38 15.62 7.47 14.46
N TYR A 39 15.90 6.53 13.55
CA TYR A 39 15.09 6.32 12.35
C TYR A 39 14.27 5.05 12.49
N HIS A 40 12.97 5.21 12.74
CA HIS A 40 12.01 4.09 12.65
C HIS A 40 11.52 3.94 11.22
N ALA A 41 11.67 2.76 10.63
CA ALA A 41 11.15 2.49 9.29
C ALA A 41 9.61 2.69 9.28
N PRO A 42 9.06 3.46 8.31
CA PRO A 42 7.64 3.73 8.30
C PRO A 42 6.84 2.48 7.96
N TYR A 43 5.63 2.43 8.52
CA TYR A 43 4.58 1.55 8.04
C TYR A 43 4.03 2.12 6.75
N VAL A 44 3.81 1.28 5.75
CA VAL A 44 3.36 1.72 4.42
C VAL A 44 2.20 0.84 3.96
N ALA A 45 1.12 1.47 3.52
CA ALA A 45 0.02 0.78 2.84
C ALA A 45 -0.13 1.27 1.40
N VAL A 46 -0.41 0.34 0.50
CA VAL A 46 -0.77 0.60 -0.90
C VAL A 46 -2.10 -0.06 -1.19
N TRP A 47 -3.05 0.69 -1.75
CA TRP A 47 -4.35 0.17 -2.14
C TRP A 47 -4.94 0.95 -3.30
N ILE A 48 -5.97 0.39 -3.93
CA ILE A 48 -6.71 1.01 -5.03
C ILE A 48 -8.13 1.29 -4.53
N GLU A 49 -8.61 2.53 -4.62
CA GLU A 49 -10.01 2.90 -4.34
C GLU A 49 -10.81 3.13 -5.63
N ASP A 50 -12.05 2.63 -5.69
CA ASP A 50 -13.03 3.05 -6.70
C ASP A 50 -13.71 4.39 -6.31
N GLU A 51 -14.60 4.89 -7.17
CA GLU A 51 -15.36 6.13 -6.90
C GLU A 51 -16.26 6.04 -5.66
N LYS A 52 -16.65 4.82 -5.25
CA LYS A 52 -17.42 4.54 -4.02
C LYS A 52 -16.53 4.35 -2.79
N ARG A 53 -15.21 4.51 -2.95
CA ARG A 53 -14.19 4.30 -1.91
C ARG A 53 -14.12 2.86 -1.38
N GLN A 54 -14.53 1.89 -2.19
CA GLN A 54 -14.23 0.48 -1.97
C GLN A 54 -12.77 0.24 -2.31
N ALA A 55 -12.07 -0.50 -1.46
CA ALA A 55 -10.62 -0.62 -1.54
C ALA A 55 -10.16 -2.05 -1.84
N THR A 56 -9.36 -2.18 -2.89
CA THR A 56 -8.58 -3.38 -3.19
C THR A 56 -7.17 -3.20 -2.63
N GLN A 57 -6.80 -4.06 -1.68
CA GLN A 57 -5.53 -3.95 -0.95
C GLN A 57 -4.38 -4.52 -1.80
N VAL A 58 -3.26 -3.80 -1.88
CA VAL A 58 -2.13 -4.15 -2.74
C VAL A 58 -0.87 -4.46 -1.94
N ALA A 59 -0.52 -3.69 -0.93
CA ALA A 59 0.63 -4.01 -0.09
C ALA A 59 0.49 -3.40 1.30
N LEU A 60 1.06 -4.06 2.30
CA LEU A 60 1.22 -3.54 3.65
C LEU A 60 2.62 -3.87 4.15
N TRP A 61 3.43 -2.87 4.43
CA TRP A 61 4.73 -3.02 5.08
C TRP A 61 4.61 -2.55 6.52
N TYR A 62 4.84 -3.45 7.47
CA TYR A 62 4.80 -3.18 8.90
C TYR A 62 5.74 -4.13 9.63
N ASP A 63 5.95 -3.91 10.93
CA ASP A 63 6.85 -4.76 11.70
C ASP A 63 6.18 -6.10 12.05
N VAL A 64 6.24 -7.03 11.10
CA VAL A 64 5.74 -8.40 11.25
C VAL A 64 6.57 -9.25 12.20
N ALA A 65 7.78 -8.81 12.58
CA ALA A 65 8.75 -9.60 13.33
C ALA A 65 8.75 -9.29 14.83
N MET A 66 8.05 -8.24 15.26
CA MET A 66 7.89 -7.93 16.68
C MET A 66 7.30 -9.12 17.45
N ALA A 67 7.82 -9.32 18.66
CA ALA A 67 7.31 -10.31 19.60
C ALA A 67 5.81 -10.11 19.83
N ASP A 68 5.10 -11.22 20.04
CA ASP A 68 3.66 -11.25 20.35
C ASP A 68 2.76 -10.49 19.36
N GLY A 69 3.26 -10.18 18.14
CA GLY A 69 2.52 -9.45 17.13
C GLY A 69 2.30 -7.97 17.46
N GLU A 70 3.09 -7.39 18.37
CA GLU A 70 2.97 -5.99 18.80
C GLU A 70 3.00 -4.99 17.64
N GLY A 71 3.69 -5.33 16.55
CA GLY A 71 3.69 -4.58 15.30
C GLY A 71 2.31 -4.17 14.80
N GLN A 72 1.27 -4.95 15.09
CA GLN A 72 -0.09 -4.65 14.64
C GLN A 72 -0.71 -3.44 15.34
N GLN A 73 -0.23 -3.03 16.51
CA GLN A 73 -0.84 -1.95 17.31
C GLN A 73 -0.80 -0.58 16.62
N TRP A 74 0.19 -0.37 15.74
CA TRP A 74 0.39 0.86 14.98
C TRP A 74 -0.27 0.84 13.61
N LEU A 75 -0.88 -0.29 13.18
CA LEU A 75 -1.60 -0.35 11.90
C LEU A 75 -2.77 0.64 11.83
N LYS A 76 -3.34 1.01 12.98
CA LYS A 76 -4.37 2.05 13.11
C LYS A 76 -3.87 3.46 12.73
N ASP A 77 -2.56 3.69 12.78
CA ASP A 77 -1.95 4.98 12.47
C ASP A 77 -1.92 5.24 10.96
N LEU A 78 -2.01 4.18 10.14
CA LEU A 78 -2.39 4.25 8.73
C LEU A 78 -3.89 4.57 8.60
N ARG A 79 -4.34 5.74 9.09
CA ARG A 79 -5.77 6.01 9.35
C ARG A 79 -6.68 5.91 8.13
N GLN A 80 -6.22 6.25 6.91
CA GLN A 80 -7.11 6.15 5.74
C GLN A 80 -7.24 4.68 5.38
N TRP A 81 -6.13 3.98 5.20
CA TRP A 81 -6.11 2.54 4.97
C TRP A 81 -6.92 1.75 6.01
N TRP A 82 -6.75 2.05 7.31
CA TRP A 82 -7.47 1.42 8.42
C TRP A 82 -9.00 1.52 8.25
N ARG A 83 -9.48 2.71 7.82
CA ARG A 83 -10.90 2.97 7.55
C ARG A 83 -11.37 2.38 6.22
N ARG A 84 -10.46 2.08 5.29
CA ARG A 84 -10.71 1.51 3.97
C ARG A 84 -10.59 0.00 3.95
N GLY A 85 -10.92 -0.66 5.05
CA GLY A 85 -10.95 -2.12 5.15
C GLY A 85 -9.75 -2.74 5.85
N GLY A 86 -8.67 -1.98 6.08
CA GLY A 86 -7.48 -2.50 6.78
C GLY A 86 -7.79 -3.10 8.15
N ARG A 87 -8.69 -2.47 8.92
CA ARG A 87 -9.11 -2.95 10.26
C ARG A 87 -9.86 -4.29 10.28
N ALA A 88 -10.37 -4.72 9.13
CA ALA A 88 -11.19 -5.93 9.01
C ALA A 88 -10.36 -7.15 8.57
N LEU A 89 -9.07 -6.96 8.28
CA LEU A 89 -8.17 -8.01 7.84
C LEU A 89 -7.60 -8.76 9.05
N SER A 90 -7.50 -10.09 8.93
CA SER A 90 -6.72 -10.90 9.87
C SER A 90 -5.24 -10.84 9.50
N MET A 91 -4.39 -10.41 10.43
CA MET A 91 -2.96 -10.19 10.22
C MET A 91 -2.11 -11.37 10.70
N PRO A 92 -0.97 -11.68 10.03
CA PRO A 92 -0.56 -11.17 8.71
C PRO A 92 -1.40 -11.76 7.57
N VAL A 93 -1.60 -10.98 6.50
CA VAL A 93 -2.28 -11.44 5.26
C VAL A 93 -1.24 -11.95 4.28
N ASP A 94 -1.34 -13.22 3.89
CA ASP A 94 -0.36 -13.86 3.04
C ASP A 94 -0.16 -13.13 1.70
N GLY A 95 1.11 -13.01 1.35
CA GLY A 95 1.69 -12.17 0.31
C GLY A 95 1.51 -10.67 0.51
N LEU A 96 0.41 -10.17 1.11
CA LEU A 96 0.08 -8.74 1.11
C LEU A 96 0.97 -8.00 2.08
N THR A 97 1.27 -8.67 3.20
CA THR A 97 2.10 -8.14 4.26
C THR A 97 3.57 -8.43 4.04
N GLY A 98 4.42 -7.48 4.41
CA GLY A 98 5.88 -7.66 4.47
C GLY A 98 6.49 -6.78 5.56
N ALA A 99 7.79 -6.98 5.82
CA ALA A 99 8.53 -6.16 6.78
C ALA A 99 8.60 -4.69 6.35
N THR A 100 8.67 -3.78 7.34
CA THR A 100 8.98 -2.37 7.11
C THR A 100 10.24 -2.18 6.26
N ARG A 101 10.29 -1.10 5.50
CA ARG A 101 11.39 -0.80 4.58
C ARG A 101 12.14 0.46 5.02
N GLY A 102 13.48 0.38 4.99
CA GLY A 102 14.34 1.53 5.27
C GLY A 102 14.35 2.57 4.13
N PRO A 103 15.13 3.65 4.26
CA PRO A 103 15.30 4.65 3.20
C PRO A 103 15.73 4.02 1.87
N GLY A 104 15.19 4.49 0.76
CA GLY A 104 15.47 3.94 -0.57
C GLY A 104 14.23 3.80 -1.44
N GLN A 105 14.41 3.21 -2.63
CA GLN A 105 13.33 2.89 -3.56
C GLN A 105 12.89 1.44 -3.39
N HIS A 106 11.59 1.22 -3.30
CA HIS A 106 10.98 -0.10 -3.11
C HIS A 106 9.87 -0.30 -4.13
N THR A 107 9.89 -1.42 -4.85
CA THR A 107 8.95 -1.67 -5.95
C THR A 107 7.80 -2.57 -5.53
N VAL A 108 6.61 -2.29 -6.08
CA VAL A 108 5.42 -3.13 -6.01
C VAL A 108 4.91 -3.30 -7.44
N SER A 109 5.13 -4.48 -8.04
CA SER A 109 4.79 -4.72 -9.45
C SER A 109 3.78 -5.85 -9.64
N THR A 110 4.17 -7.10 -9.36
CA THR A 110 3.37 -8.30 -9.61
C THR A 110 1.99 -8.21 -8.98
N ARG A 111 1.91 -7.80 -7.71
CA ARG A 111 0.64 -7.70 -6.99
C ARG A 111 -0.22 -6.53 -7.45
N LEU A 112 0.40 -5.41 -7.82
CA LEU A 112 -0.32 -4.26 -8.38
C LEU A 112 -0.93 -4.63 -9.73
N THR A 113 -0.15 -5.32 -10.57
CA THR A 113 -0.60 -5.83 -11.87
C THR A 113 -1.77 -6.79 -11.71
N ALA A 114 -1.67 -7.76 -10.78
CA ALA A 114 -2.76 -8.69 -10.48
C ALA A 114 -4.01 -7.97 -9.97
N ALA A 115 -3.86 -7.00 -9.05
CA ALA A 115 -4.98 -6.23 -8.52
C ALA A 115 -5.69 -5.45 -9.63
N LEU A 116 -4.95 -4.70 -10.45
CA LEU A 116 -5.51 -3.93 -11.56
C LEU A 116 -6.20 -4.82 -12.61
N SER A 117 -5.63 -6.00 -12.89
CA SER A 117 -6.20 -6.95 -13.87
C SER A 117 -7.53 -7.56 -13.40
N SER A 118 -7.79 -7.56 -12.09
CA SER A 118 -9.04 -8.07 -11.51
C SER A 118 -10.15 -7.00 -11.42
N LEU A 119 -9.82 -5.73 -11.68
CA LEU A 119 -10.77 -4.63 -11.57
C LEU A 119 -11.53 -4.42 -12.88
N PRO A 120 -12.85 -4.16 -12.83
CA PRO A 120 -13.59 -3.80 -14.02
C PRO A 120 -13.09 -2.45 -14.60
N PRO A 121 -13.44 -2.14 -15.86
CA PRO A 121 -13.19 -0.82 -16.43
C PRO A 121 -13.80 0.28 -15.57
N GLY A 122 -13.06 1.36 -15.34
CA GLY A 122 -13.50 2.42 -14.44
C GLY A 122 -12.42 3.40 -14.04
N ARG A 123 -12.81 4.36 -13.20
CA ARG A 123 -11.90 5.34 -12.59
C ARG A 123 -11.51 4.87 -11.21
N TYR A 124 -10.20 4.87 -10.96
CA TYR A 124 -9.62 4.41 -9.71
C TYR A 124 -8.61 5.41 -9.17
N GLN A 125 -8.34 5.31 -7.88
CA GLN A 125 -7.24 6.01 -7.22
C GLN A 125 -6.27 4.98 -6.66
N LEU A 126 -5.02 4.99 -7.13
CA LEU A 126 -3.93 4.31 -6.45
C LEU A 126 -3.47 5.19 -5.29
N VAL A 127 -3.49 4.65 -4.08
CA VAL A 127 -3.18 5.38 -2.86
C VAL A 127 -2.00 4.73 -2.16
N VAL A 128 -1.04 5.56 -1.75
CA VAL A 128 0.08 5.17 -0.91
C VAL A 128 0.00 6.00 0.37
N GLU A 129 0.02 5.32 1.50
CA GLU A 129 0.03 5.94 2.81
C GLU A 129 1.22 5.45 3.61
N ALA A 130 1.92 6.38 4.28
CA ALA A 130 2.98 6.05 5.20
C ALA A 130 2.74 6.74 6.54
N ALA A 131 2.95 6.00 7.63
CA ALA A 131 2.92 6.49 9.01
C ALA A 131 4.10 5.89 9.77
N ARG A 132 4.59 6.58 10.80
CA ARG A 132 5.62 6.03 11.69
C ARG A 132 4.99 5.57 12.99
N GLU A 133 5.64 4.60 13.65
CA GLU A 133 5.25 4.13 14.97
C GLU A 133 5.03 5.31 15.92
N VAL A 134 4.20 5.09 16.94
CA VAL A 134 3.83 6.11 17.94
C VAL A 134 2.98 7.26 17.37
N GLY A 135 2.25 7.04 16.28
CA GLY A 135 1.27 7.99 15.73
C GLY A 135 1.85 9.07 14.79
N GLY A 136 3.05 8.87 14.24
CA GLY A 136 3.70 9.79 13.31
C GLY A 136 2.97 10.01 12.00
#